data_AF-A0A6N8IJJ1-F1
#
_entry.id   AF-A0A6N8IJJ1-F1
#
_cell.length_a   1.000
_cell.length_b   1.000
_cell.length_c   1.000
_cell.angle_alpha   90.00
_cell.angle_beta   90.00
_cell.angle_gamma   90.00
#
_symmetry.space_group_name_H-M   'P 1'
#
loop_
_entity.id
_entity.type
_entity.pdbx_description
1 polymer ?
#
loop_
_entity_poly.entity_id
_entity_poly.type
_entity_poly.pdbx_seq_one_letter_code
_entity_poly.pdbx_strand_id
1 'polypeptide(L)'
;MIKTVIYDREVTMQGSPYTFLVYREAFGGDLFKAVLAAYEGGTPDMSILLQVAWAMCRTHDGGVSDYASWLREFDPKSFALGDARALEVIDSAISAELFRREKTGRIRKWIARRMDALAKRLGARADRILG
;
A
#
# COMPACT_ATOMS: atom_id res chain seq x y z
N MET A 1 11.72 -4.19 8.97
CA MET A 1 10.75 -3.55 9.88
C MET A 1 11.14 -2.10 10.11
N ILE A 2 10.16 -1.22 10.20
CA ILE A 2 10.31 0.22 10.42
C ILE A 2 9.37 0.63 11.56
N LYS A 3 9.90 1.42 12.50
CA LYS A 3 9.09 2.10 13.52
C LYS A 3 8.83 3.52 13.04
N THR A 4 7.58 3.95 13.10
CA THR A 4 7.19 5.30 12.66
C THR A 4 5.96 5.80 13.42
N VAL A 5 5.60 7.06 13.20
CA VAL A 5 4.42 7.69 13.79
C VAL A 5 3.41 8.01 12.68
N ILE A 6 2.21 7.48 12.81
CA ILE A 6 1.05 7.82 11.97
C ILE A 6 0.02 8.45 12.89
N TYR A 7 -0.46 9.67 12.58
CA TYR A 7 -1.48 10.38 13.37
C TYR A 7 -1.21 10.33 14.89
N ASP A 8 -0.01 10.75 15.30
CA ASP A 8 0.46 10.81 16.69
C ASP A 8 0.53 9.48 17.44
N ARG A 9 0.35 8.35 16.74
CA ARG A 9 0.50 7.00 17.28
C ARG A 9 1.70 6.30 16.66
N GLU A 10 2.54 5.73 17.53
CA GLU A 10 3.63 4.87 17.09
C GLU A 10 3.10 3.55 16.53
N VAL A 11 3.64 3.16 15.38
CA VAL A 11 3.36 1.89 14.73
C VAL A 11 4.66 1.24 14.28
N THR A 12 4.66 -0.09 14.27
CA THR A 12 5.77 -0.87 13.69
C THR A 12 5.27 -1.59 12.45
N MET A 13 5.87 -1.27 11.31
CA MET A 13 5.48 -1.78 10.01
C MET A 13 6.54 -2.75 9.49
N GLN A 14 6.11 -3.91 8.99
CA GLN A 14 6.98 -4.86 8.34
C GLN A 14 6.39 -5.30 6.99
N GLY A 15 7.17 -5.11 5.93
CA GLY A 15 6.82 -5.62 4.61
C GLY A 15 7.44 -7.00 4.39
N SER A 16 6.65 -7.95 3.92
CA SER A 16 7.12 -9.29 3.53
C SER A 16 6.14 -9.93 2.54
N PRO A 17 6.50 -11.07 1.90
CA PRO A 17 5.53 -11.84 1.12
C PRO A 17 4.27 -12.24 1.92
N TYR A 18 4.38 -12.39 3.23
CA TYR A 18 3.24 -12.68 4.11
C TYR A 18 2.25 -11.50 4.18
N THR A 19 2.72 -10.25 4.03
CA THR A 19 1.87 -9.05 4.01
C THR A 19 0.81 -9.11 2.90
N PHE A 20 1.13 -9.74 1.76
CA PHE A 20 0.18 -9.92 0.66
C PHE A 20 -0.96 -10.86 1.05
N LEU A 21 -0.67 -11.91 1.84
CA LEU A 21 -1.68 -12.84 2.35
C LEU A 21 -2.56 -12.14 3.38
N VAL A 22 -1.96 -11.43 4.34
CA VAL A 22 -2.67 -10.65 5.36
C VAL A 22 -3.63 -9.64 4.71
N TYR A 23 -3.16 -8.89 3.72
CA TYR A 23 -4.00 -7.92 3.01
C TYR A 23 -5.16 -8.60 2.28
N ARG A 24 -4.88 -9.71 1.58
CA ARG A 24 -5.90 -10.46 0.84
C ARG A 24 -6.97 -11.05 1.75
N GLU A 25 -6.57 -11.57 2.90
CA GLU A 25 -7.50 -12.14 3.90
C GLU A 25 -8.43 -11.07 4.47
N ALA A 26 -7.92 -9.85 4.71
CA ALA A 26 -8.70 -8.77 5.28
C ALA A 26 -9.61 -8.03 4.29
N PHE A 27 -9.12 -7.81 3.05
CA PHE A 27 -9.78 -6.93 2.09
C PHE A 27 -10.23 -7.63 0.80
N GLY A 28 -9.97 -8.94 0.66
CA GLY A 28 -10.31 -9.73 -0.54
C GLY A 28 -9.51 -9.35 -1.80
N GLY A 29 -8.57 -8.41 -1.69
CA GLY A 29 -7.85 -7.80 -2.81
C GLY A 29 -6.39 -8.24 -2.95
N ASP A 30 -5.76 -7.76 -4.01
CA ASP A 30 -4.32 -7.92 -4.24
C ASP A 30 -3.59 -6.66 -3.78
N LEU A 31 -2.69 -6.78 -2.80
CA LEU A 31 -1.95 -5.65 -2.23
C LEU A 31 -1.18 -4.87 -3.30
N PHE A 32 -0.59 -5.53 -4.29
CA PHE A 32 0.19 -4.86 -5.32
C PHE A 32 -0.71 -4.02 -6.23
N LYS A 33 -1.88 -4.56 -6.61
CA LYS A 33 -2.89 -3.78 -7.35
C LYS A 33 -3.42 -2.62 -6.53
N ALA A 34 -3.64 -2.82 -5.23
CA ALA A 34 -4.09 -1.76 -4.35
C ALA A 34 -3.06 -0.62 -4.27
N VAL A 35 -1.78 -0.94 -4.06
CA VAL A 35 -0.69 0.04 -4.09
C VAL A 35 -0.65 0.78 -5.43
N LEU A 36 -0.74 0.09 -6.58
CA LEU A 36 -0.77 0.76 -7.88
C LEU A 36 -1.97 1.70 -8.04
N ALA A 37 -3.17 1.23 -7.69
CA ALA A 37 -4.39 2.02 -7.76
C ALA A 37 -4.31 3.26 -6.85
N ALA A 38 -3.63 3.15 -5.70
CA ALA A 38 -3.44 4.27 -4.80
C ALA A 38 -2.71 5.43 -5.48
N TYR A 39 -1.80 5.21 -6.44
CA TYR A 39 -1.03 6.28 -7.10
C TYR A 39 -1.54 6.69 -8.50
N GLU A 40 -2.54 6.00 -9.08
CA GLU A 40 -2.98 6.21 -10.47
C GLU A 40 -3.64 7.58 -10.73
N GLY A 41 -4.14 8.26 -9.69
CA GLY A 41 -4.92 9.50 -9.80
C GLY A 41 -4.15 10.81 -9.60
N GLY A 42 -2.82 10.80 -9.54
CA GLY A 42 -1.99 12.00 -9.31
C GLY A 42 -1.97 12.52 -7.86
N THR A 43 -2.96 12.16 -7.04
CA THR A 43 -2.92 12.27 -5.58
C THR A 43 -3.05 10.88 -4.98
N PRO A 44 -2.17 10.46 -4.05
CA PRO A 44 -2.27 9.14 -3.48
C PRO A 44 -3.53 8.93 -2.65
N ASP A 45 -4.21 7.79 -2.82
CA ASP A 45 -5.38 7.42 -2.02
C ASP A 45 -4.96 7.00 -0.61
N MET A 46 -5.17 7.90 0.36
CA MET A 46 -4.81 7.67 1.75
C MET A 46 -5.55 6.49 2.38
N SER A 47 -6.78 6.21 1.96
CA SER A 47 -7.56 5.08 2.49
C SER A 47 -6.90 3.76 2.12
N ILE A 48 -6.43 3.63 0.88
CA ILE A 48 -5.71 2.44 0.43
C ILE A 48 -4.35 2.35 1.13
N LEU A 49 -3.63 3.47 1.27
CA LEU A 49 -2.33 3.48 1.94
C LEU A 49 -2.45 3.10 3.42
N LEU A 50 -3.52 3.49 4.11
CA LEU A 50 -3.79 3.05 5.48
C LEU A 50 -4.11 1.55 5.56
N GLN A 51 -4.84 0.98 4.59
CA GLN A 51 -5.05 -0.47 4.52
C GLN A 51 -3.72 -1.23 4.36
N VAL A 52 -2.83 -0.72 3.51
CA VAL A 52 -1.49 -1.29 3.31
C VAL A 52 -0.65 -1.15 4.59
N ALA A 53 -0.67 0.01 5.24
CA ALA A 53 0.04 0.26 6.48
C ALA A 53 -0.43 -0.68 7.61
N TRP A 54 -1.75 -0.85 7.74
CA TRP A 54 -2.34 -1.81 8.67
C TRP A 54 -1.88 -3.25 8.40
N ALA A 55 -1.90 -3.68 7.13
CA ALA A 55 -1.47 -5.03 6.77
C ALA A 55 0.02 -5.26 7.13
N MET A 56 0.86 -4.23 6.96
CA MET A 56 2.27 -4.27 7.38
C MET A 56 2.44 -4.31 8.91
N CYS A 57 1.57 -3.63 9.67
CA CYS A 57 1.55 -3.73 11.13
C CYS A 57 1.15 -5.13 11.59
N ARG A 58 0.07 -5.68 11.01
CA ARG A 58 -0.43 -7.03 11.27
C ARG A 58 0.56 -8.13 10.86
N THR A 59 1.36 -7.88 9.83
CA THR A 59 2.47 -8.76 9.44
C THR A 59 3.54 -8.86 10.53
N HIS A 60 3.82 -7.75 11.22
CA HIS A 60 4.79 -7.72 12.30
C HIS A 60 4.22 -8.35 13.58
N ASP A 61 2.97 -8.03 13.91
CA ASP A 61 2.34 -8.43 15.17
C ASP A 61 0.91 -8.99 14.98
N GLY A 62 0.78 -10.27 15.36
CA GLY A 62 -0.47 -11.02 15.43
C GLY A 62 -1.45 -10.56 16.52
N GLY A 63 -1.08 -9.57 17.34
CA GLY A 63 -1.96 -8.87 18.29
C GLY A 63 -2.65 -7.60 17.75
N VAL A 64 -2.23 -7.05 16.60
CA VAL A 64 -2.85 -5.86 16.00
C VAL A 64 -4.35 -6.08 15.73
N SER A 65 -5.18 -5.14 16.18
CA SER A 65 -6.64 -5.14 15.98
C SER A 65 -7.04 -5.25 14.50
N ASP A 66 -8.29 -5.67 14.23
CA ASP A 66 -8.85 -5.58 12.88
C ASP A 66 -8.80 -4.15 12.34
N TYR A 67 -8.85 -3.97 11.03
CA TYR A 67 -8.64 -2.67 10.39
C TYR A 67 -9.57 -1.57 10.92
N ALA A 68 -10.86 -1.86 11.10
CA ALA A 68 -11.83 -0.87 11.55
C ALA A 68 -11.60 -0.48 13.02
N SER A 69 -11.24 -1.44 13.87
CA SER A 69 -10.86 -1.19 15.26
C SER A 69 -9.54 -0.43 15.35
N TRP A 70 -8.55 -0.80 14.56
CA TRP A 70 -7.24 -0.13 14.49
C TRP A 70 -7.35 1.33 14.05
N LEU A 71 -8.25 1.68 13.12
CA LEU A 71 -8.51 3.07 12.75
C LEU A 71 -9.07 3.91 13.91
N ARG A 72 -9.84 3.31 14.82
CA ARG A 72 -10.42 3.99 15.98
C ARG A 72 -9.41 4.20 17.11
N GLU A 73 -8.25 3.55 17.06
CA GLU A 73 -7.18 3.72 18.04
C GLU A 73 -6.39 5.02 17.82
N PHE A 74 -6.52 5.67 16.65
CA PHE A 74 -5.95 6.98 16.39
C PHE A 74 -6.85 8.08 16.96
N ASP A 75 -6.27 9.22 17.34
CA ASP A 75 -7.05 10.40 17.72
C ASP A 75 -7.80 10.93 16.48
N PRO A 76 -9.14 11.00 16.50
CA PRO A 76 -9.92 11.58 15.40
C PRO A 76 -9.49 13.00 15.03
N LYS A 77 -8.95 13.77 15.96
CA LYS A 77 -8.46 15.15 15.71
C LYS A 77 -7.22 15.18 14.82
N SER A 78 -6.47 14.09 14.75
CA SER A 78 -5.25 14.01 13.96
C SER A 78 -5.51 13.70 12.47
N PHE A 79 -6.69 13.18 12.12
CA PHE A 79 -7.08 12.80 10.73
C PHE A 79 -7.21 13.97 9.73
N ALA A 80 -6.95 15.22 10.15
CA ALA A 80 -6.94 16.39 9.26
C ALA A 80 -5.72 17.29 9.45
N LEU A 81 -4.95 17.10 10.54
CA LEU A 81 -3.77 17.89 10.86
C LEU A 81 -2.53 17.26 10.20
N GLY A 82 -2.40 17.44 8.88
CA GLY A 82 -1.18 17.09 8.15
C GLY A 82 -1.19 15.72 7.49
N ASP A 83 -2.27 15.36 6.79
CA ASP A 83 -2.34 14.14 5.96
C ASP A 83 -1.16 14.00 5.01
N ALA A 84 -0.58 15.10 4.52
CA ALA A 84 0.63 15.07 3.71
C ALA A 84 1.83 14.42 4.44
N ARG A 85 1.97 14.65 5.76
CA ARG A 85 3.01 14.03 6.58
C ARG A 85 2.74 12.56 6.85
N ALA A 86 1.49 12.21 7.16
CA ALA A 86 1.09 10.80 7.34
C ALA A 86 1.30 10.01 6.03
N LEU A 87 0.92 10.62 4.92
CA LEU A 87 1.14 10.13 3.57
C LEU A 87 2.63 9.87 3.30
N GLU A 88 3.48 10.87 3.51
CA GLU A 88 4.93 10.75 3.29
C GLU A 88 5.54 9.63 4.16
N VAL A 89 5.12 9.54 5.42
CA VAL A 89 5.56 8.51 6.35
C VAL A 89 5.17 7.11 5.84
N ILE A 90 3.91 6.92 5.46
CA ILE A 90 3.39 5.62 4.99
C ILE A 90 4.04 5.25 3.66
N ASP A 91 4.13 6.18 2.72
CA ASP A 91 4.78 5.98 1.42
C ASP A 91 6.24 5.59 1.57
N SER A 92 6.99 6.29 2.44
CA SER A 92 8.38 5.97 2.75
C SER A 92 8.51 4.58 3.37
N ALA A 93 7.62 4.21 4.30
CA ALA A 93 7.64 2.89 4.93
C ALA A 93 7.32 1.76 3.94
N ILE A 94 6.30 1.95 3.09
CA ILE A 94 5.93 1.04 2.00
C ILE A 94 7.13 0.86 1.05
N SER A 95 7.70 1.96 0.57
CA SER A 95 8.87 1.98 -0.31
C SER A 95 10.07 1.26 0.29
N ALA A 96 10.35 1.52 1.57
CA ALA A 96 11.50 0.95 2.24
C ALA A 96 11.35 -0.53 2.59
N GLU A 97 10.14 -1.04 2.85
CA GLU A 97 9.97 -2.44 3.25
C GLU A 97 9.53 -3.35 2.10
N LEU A 98 8.66 -2.87 1.20
CA LEU A 98 8.17 -3.68 0.07
C LEU A 98 9.06 -3.55 -1.17
N PHE A 99 9.89 -2.50 -1.27
CA PHE A 99 10.64 -2.18 -2.50
C PHE A 99 12.15 -1.93 -2.31
N ARG A 100 12.75 -2.22 -1.15
CA ARG A 100 14.11 -1.76 -0.76
C ARG A 100 15.27 -2.04 -1.77
N ARG A 101 15.73 -0.95 -2.39
CA ARG A 101 17.11 -0.39 -2.51
C ARG A 101 18.38 -1.20 -2.91
N GLU A 102 18.31 -2.33 -3.62
CA GLU A 102 19.52 -2.83 -4.35
C GLU A 102 19.39 -2.86 -5.88
N LYS A 103 18.19 -2.76 -6.46
CA LYS A 103 17.99 -2.89 -7.92
C LYS A 103 16.88 -2.00 -8.47
N THR A 104 16.89 -0.71 -8.12
CA THR A 104 15.91 0.28 -8.63
C THR A 104 15.83 0.29 -10.16
N GLY A 105 16.90 -0.04 -10.89
CA GLY A 105 16.84 -0.16 -12.35
C GLY A 105 16.15 -1.43 -12.89
N ARG A 106 16.25 -2.56 -12.18
CA ARG A 106 15.78 -3.87 -12.67
C ARG A 106 14.34 -4.14 -12.25
N ILE A 107 13.96 -3.77 -11.03
CA ILE A 107 12.58 -3.88 -10.54
C ILE A 107 11.69 -2.84 -11.22
N ARG A 108 12.13 -1.59 -11.40
CA ARG A 108 11.39 -0.58 -12.16
C ARG A 108 11.20 -0.99 -13.62
N LYS A 109 12.21 -1.60 -14.26
CA LYS A 109 12.06 -2.23 -15.59
C LYS A 109 11.10 -3.42 -15.59
N TRP A 110 11.10 -4.24 -14.55
CA TRP A 110 10.20 -5.40 -14.45
C TRP A 110 8.74 -4.97 -14.19
N ILE A 111 8.54 -3.98 -13.32
CA ILE A 111 7.24 -3.35 -13.07
C ILE A 111 6.75 -2.66 -14.34
N ALA A 112 7.57 -1.84 -15.00
CA ALA A 112 7.21 -1.23 -16.28
C ALA A 112 6.83 -2.26 -17.35
N ARG A 113 7.56 -3.39 -17.45
CA ARG A 113 7.20 -4.49 -18.37
C ARG A 113 5.90 -5.17 -18.00
N ARG A 114 5.58 -5.35 -16.71
CA ARG A 114 4.29 -5.91 -16.28
C ARG A 114 3.15 -4.93 -16.50
N MET A 115 3.38 -3.62 -16.31
CA MET A 115 2.42 -2.56 -16.64
C MET A 115 2.14 -2.51 -18.13
N ASP A 116 3.17 -2.56 -18.99
CA ASP A 116 3.02 -2.66 -20.45
C ASP A 116 2.24 -3.91 -20.87
N ALA A 117 2.51 -5.06 -20.24
CA ALA A 117 1.81 -6.30 -20.54
C ALA A 117 0.32 -6.25 -20.13
N LEU A 118 0.00 -5.56 -19.03
CA LEU A 118 -1.38 -5.33 -18.58
C LEU A 118 -2.10 -4.33 -19.48
N ALA A 119 -1.46 -3.21 -19.83
CA ALA A 119 -2.00 -2.20 -20.74
C ALA A 119 -2.31 -2.80 -22.13
N LYS A 120 -1.41 -3.62 -22.69
CA LYS A 120 -1.66 -4.34 -23.95
C LYS A 120 -2.81 -5.34 -23.86
N ARG A 121 -2.96 -6.02 -22.72
CA ARG A 121 -4.08 -6.96 -22.50
C ARG A 121 -5.43 -6.23 -22.37
N LEU A 122 -5.43 -5.04 -21.79
CA LEU A 122 -6.63 -4.20 -21.69
C LEU A 122 -6.97 -3.57 -23.05
N GLY A 123 -5.98 -3.05 -23.78
CA GLY A 123 -6.16 -2.52 -25.15
C GLY A 123 -6.68 -3.58 -26.12
N ALA A 124 -6.09 -4.78 -26.13
CA ALA A 124 -6.56 -5.88 -26.98
C ALA A 124 -7.96 -6.40 -26.61
N ARG A 125 -8.43 -6.13 -25.39
CA ARG A 125 -9.79 -6.47 -24.95
C ARG A 125 -10.79 -5.36 -25.32
N ALA A 126 -10.35 -4.09 -25.33
CA ALA A 126 -11.13 -2.96 -25.80
C ALA A 126 -11.33 -3.00 -27.32
N ASP A 127 -10.29 -3.32 -28.09
CA ASP A 127 -10.38 -3.46 -29.56
C ASP A 127 -11.29 -4.62 -29.99
N ARG A 128 -11.45 -5.64 -29.15
CA ARG A 128 -12.37 -6.77 -29.40
C ARG A 128 -13.83 -6.46 -29.04
N ILE A 129 -14.08 -5.41 -28.27
CA ILE A 129 -15.43 -4.98 -27.88
C ILE A 129 -15.93 -3.85 -28.79
N LEU A 130 -15.00 -3.09 -29.40
CA LEU A 130 -15.30 -1.94 -30.27
C LEU A 130 -15.10 -2.20 -31.78
N GLY A 131 -14.63 -3.39 -32.17
CA GLY A 131 -14.59 -3.87 -33.55
C GLY A 131 -15.54 -5.03 -33.76
#